data_AF-E2AN82-F1
#
_entry.id   AF-E2AN82-F1
#
_cell.length_a   1.000
_cell.length_b   1.000
_cell.length_c   1.000
_cell.angle_alpha   90.00
_cell.angle_beta   90.00
_cell.angle_gamma   90.00
#
_symmetry.space_group_name_H-M   'P 1'
#
loop_
_entity.id
_entity.type
_entity.pdbx_description
1 polymer ?
#
loop_
_entity_poly.entity_id
_entity_poly.type
_entity_poly.pdbx_seq_one_letter_code
_entity_poly.pdbx_strand_id
1 'polypeptide(L)' 'QVRICRACAAIPRITLLNTVRHFQMRLNLCLQANGGNFEHL' A
#
# COMPACT_ATOMS: atom_id res chain seq x y z
N GLN A 1 16.75 -10.87 12.45
CA GLN A 1 17.08 -9.66 11.67
C GLN A 1 17.35 -9.95 10.19
N VAL A 2 18.23 -10.90 9.84
CA VAL A 2 18.59 -11.25 8.44
C VAL A 2 17.38 -11.58 7.54
N ARG A 3 16.35 -12.26 8.07
CA ARG A 3 15.16 -12.66 7.33
C ARG A 3 14.36 -11.47 6.77
N ILE A 4 14.20 -10.41 7.55
CA ILE A 4 13.44 -9.22 7.14
C ILE A 4 14.19 -8.49 6.02
N CYS A 5 15.50 -8.28 6.18
CA CYS A 5 16.31 -7.62 5.15
C CYS A 5 16.29 -8.40 3.82
N ARG A 6 16.39 -9.73 3.86
CA ARG A 6 16.29 -10.58 2.65
C ARG A 6 14.91 -10.47 2.01
N ALA A 7 13.84 -10.51 2.81
CA ALA A 7 12.49 -10.36 2.31
C ALA A 7 12.29 -8.98 1.64
N CYS A 8 12.74 -7.90 2.28
CA CYS A 8 12.64 -6.55 1.73
C CYS A 8 13.45 -6.39 0.43
N ALA A 9 14.67 -6.92 0.38
CA ALA A 9 15.52 -6.86 -0.82
C ALA A 9 14.95 -7.67 -2.00
N ALA A 10 14.16 -8.71 -1.73
CA ALA A 10 13.51 -9.53 -2.75
C ALA A 10 12.24 -8.89 -3.33
N ILE A 11 11.73 -7.78 -2.76
CA ILE A 11 10.55 -7.10 -3.27
C ILE A 11 10.88 -6.46 -4.62
N PRO A 12 10.14 -6.79 -5.71
CA PRO A 12 10.36 -6.17 -7.00
C PRO A 12 10.14 -4.65 -6.95
N ARG A 13 10.99 -3.88 -7.65
CA ARG A 13 10.85 -2.42 -7.75
C ARG A 13 9.45 -1.99 -8.23
N ILE A 14 8.88 -2.75 -9.17
CA ILE A 14 7.53 -2.46 -9.68
C ILE A 14 6.45 -2.58 -8.60
N THR A 15 6.60 -3.52 -7.66
CA THR A 15 5.70 -3.67 -6.52
C THR A 15 5.73 -2.41 -5.66
N LEU A 16 6.93 -1.91 -5.33
CA LEU A 16 7.07 -0.67 -4.54
C LEU A 16 6.42 0.53 -5.24
N LEU A 17 6.65 0.71 -6.55
CA LEU A 17 6.06 1.80 -7.32
C LEU A 17 4.52 1.69 -7.38
N ASN A 18 4.00 0.48 -7.56
CA ASN A 18 2.56 0.24 -7.56
C ASN A 18 1.95 0.52 -6.18
N THR A 19 2.62 0.13 -5.09
CA THR A 19 2.19 0.45 -3.72
C THR A 19 2.10 1.96 -3.52
N VAL A 20 3.10 2.73 -3.97
CA VAL A 20 3.06 4.20 -3.89
C VAL A 20 1.89 4.77 -4.68
N ARG A 21 1.65 4.26 -5.90
CA ARG A 21 0.50 4.68 -6.71
C ARG A 21 -0.84 4.36 -6.06
N HIS A 22 -0.95 3.19 -5.42
CA HIS A 22 -2.16 2.76 -4.73
C HIS A 22 -2.47 3.59 -3.48
N PHE A 23 -1.49 4.28 -2.88
CA PHE A 23 -1.78 5.17 -1.74
C PHE A 23 -2.75 6.28 -2.12
N GLN A 24 -2.63 6.89 -3.30
CA GLN A 24 -3.56 7.93 -3.74
C GLN A 24 -5.00 7.39 -3.85
N MET A 25 -5.16 6.18 -4.37
CA MET A 25 -6.46 5.51 -4.45
C MET A 25 -7.04 5.29 -3.05
N ARG A 26 -6.24 4.79 -2.10
CA ARG A 26 -6.69 4.56 -0.72
C ARG A 26 -7.04 5.86 0.02
N LEU A 27 -6.34 6.95 -0.26
CA LEU A 27 -6.69 8.28 0.27
C LEU A 27 -8.06 8.73 -0.24
N ASN A 28 -8.35 8.55 -1.53
CA ASN A 28 -9.66 8.88 -2.09
C ASN A 28 -10.77 8.05 -1.44
N LEU A 29 -10.55 6.74 -1.23
CA LEU A 29 -11.51 5.87 -0.53
C LEU A 29 -11.73 6.30 0.92
N CYS A 30 -10.67 6.68 1.63
CA CYS A 30 -10.75 7.21 3.00
C CYS A 30 -11.59 8.49 3.05
N LEU A 31 -11.43 9.40 2.09
CA LEU A 31 -12.23 10.62 1.98
C LEU A 31 -13.70 10.31 1.70
N GLN A 32 -13.99 9.37 0.79
CA GLN A 32 -15.36 8.94 0.49
C GLN A 32 -16.05 8.29 1.70
N ALA A 33 -15.30 7.55 2.50
CA ALA A 33 -15.77 6.94 3.74
C ALA A 33 -15.83 7.92 4.93
N ASN A 34 -15.53 9.21 4.75
CA ASN A 34 -15.41 10.20 5.82
C ASN A 34 -14.49 9.74 6.98
N GLY A 35 -13.35 9.14 6.62
CA GLY A 35 -12.40 8.56 7.57
C GLY A 35 -12.78 7.17 8.12
N GLY A 36 -13.90 6.59 7.70
CA GLY A 36 -14.31 5.23 8.03
C GLY A 36 -13.53 4.15 7.26
N ASN A 37 -13.77 2.87 7.61
CA ASN A 37 -13.25 1.74 6.83
C ASN A 37 -13.90 1.71 5.43
N PHE A 38 -13.11 1.38 4.42
CA PHE A 38 -13.48 1.37 3.00
C PHE A 38 -13.25 0.00 2.33
N GLU A 39 -13.12 -1.09 3.10
CA GLU A 39 -13.01 -2.46 2.56
C GLU A 39 -14.25 -2.91 1.74
N HIS A 40 -15.36 -2.18 1.83
CA HIS A 40 -16.61 -2.47 1.13
C HIS A 40 -17.02 -1.40 0.10
N LEU A 41 -16.15 -0.44 -0.21
CA LEU A 41 -16.34 0.57 -1.28
C LEU A 41 -15.67 0.11 -2.58
#